data_AF-A0AAU2VRP7-F1
#
_entry.id   AF-A0AAU2VRP7-F1
#
_cell.length_a   1.000
_cell.length_b   1.000
_cell.length_c   1.000
_cell.angle_alpha   90.00
_cell.angle_beta   90.00
_cell.angle_gamma   90.00
#
_symmetry.space_group_name_H-M   'P 1'
#
loop_
_entity.id
_entity.type
_entity.pdbx_description
1 polymer ?
#
loop_
_entity_poly.entity_id
_entity_poly.type
_entity_poly.pdbx_seq_one_letter_code
_entity_poly.pdbx_strand_id
1 'polypeptide(L)'
;MTTPNGLRLLPWSGPGDKPCYLSTDNPDGYMSRLADNIEAAQLGTASELMEEASEAIDNQDTSLDEMRYLARELTGALRDVYRVATSRGRLRATSDPRRSAY
;
A
#
# COMPACT_ATOMS: atom_id res chain seq x y z
N MET A 1 -3.28 -28.90 12.88
CA MET A 1 -2.41 -28.66 11.71
C MET A 1 -2.73 -27.29 11.18
N THR A 2 -2.02 -26.26 11.62
CA THR A 2 -2.21 -24.88 11.13
C THR A 2 -1.10 -24.64 10.12
N THR A 3 -1.42 -24.69 8.84
CA THR A 3 -0.51 -24.23 7.78
C THR A 3 -0.17 -22.76 8.06
N PRO A 4 1.10 -22.36 8.08
CA PRO A 4 1.45 -20.97 8.29
C PRO A 4 0.98 -20.18 7.07
N ASN A 5 -0.13 -19.46 7.20
CA ASN A 5 -0.45 -18.39 6.27
C ASN A 5 0.70 -17.38 6.35
N GLY A 6 1.38 -17.18 5.22
CA GLY A 6 2.56 -16.33 5.15
C GLY A 6 2.30 -14.97 5.77
N LEU A 7 3.28 -14.48 6.52
CA LEU A 7 3.25 -13.18 7.19
C LEU A 7 2.69 -12.09 6.26
N ARG A 8 1.60 -11.42 6.68
CA ARG A 8 1.02 -10.28 5.95
C ARG A 8 1.90 -9.06 6.19
N LEU A 9 2.35 -8.40 5.13
CA LEU A 9 3.00 -7.09 5.25
C LEU A 9 1.92 -6.04 5.56
N LEU A 10 2.11 -5.26 6.63
CA LEU A 10 1.19 -4.20 7.02
C LEU A 10 1.47 -2.90 6.25
N PRO A 11 0.45 -2.07 5.97
CA PRO A 11 0.60 -0.84 5.18
C PRO A 11 1.35 0.28 5.90
N TRP A 12 1.57 0.17 7.22
CA TRP A 12 2.40 1.09 8.00
C TRP A 12 3.75 0.47 8.38
N SER A 13 4.76 1.33 8.55
CA SER A 13 6.08 0.94 9.06
C SER A 13 6.06 0.69 10.58
N GLY A 14 6.93 -0.22 11.01
CA GLY A 14 7.29 -0.38 12.41
C GLY A 14 8.39 0.62 12.82
N PRO A 15 8.90 0.52 14.05
CA PRO A 15 9.96 1.40 14.54
C PRO A 15 11.18 1.45 13.61
N GLY A 16 11.66 2.66 13.31
CA GLY A 16 12.82 2.89 12.44
C GLY A 16 12.57 2.55 10.97
N ASP A 17 11.36 2.82 10.47
CA ASP A 17 10.92 2.59 9.08
C ASP A 17 11.01 1.14 8.59
N LYS A 18 11.09 0.19 9.52
CA LYS A 18 11.20 -1.23 9.19
C LYS A 18 9.85 -1.78 8.71
N PRO A 19 9.85 -2.72 7.75
CA PRO A 19 8.64 -3.45 7.37
C PRO A 19 8.01 -4.13 8.58
N CYS A 20 6.69 -3.97 8.73
CA CYS A 20 5.93 -4.56 9.83
C CYS A 20 5.08 -5.72 9.29
N TYR A 21 5.12 -6.87 9.97
CA TYR A 21 4.46 -8.09 9.52
C TYR A 21 3.46 -8.57 10.55
N LEU A 22 2.29 -8.99 10.08
CA LEU A 22 1.24 -9.61 10.87
C LEU A 22 1.26 -11.14 10.64
N SER A 23 1.44 -11.88 11.72
CA SER A 23 1.15 -13.32 11.78
C SER A 23 -0.26 -13.49 12.32
N THR A 24 -1.16 -14.06 11.53
CA THR A 24 -2.55 -14.29 11.94
C THR A 24 -3.06 -15.60 11.33
N ASP A 25 -3.79 -16.38 12.12
CA ASP A 25 -4.55 -17.55 11.69
C ASP A 25 -5.94 -17.16 11.17
N ASN A 26 -6.45 -15.99 11.56
CA ASN A 26 -7.69 -15.40 11.08
C ASN A 26 -7.42 -14.25 10.10
N PRO A 27 -7.66 -14.44 8.79
CA PRO A 27 -7.47 -13.38 7.79
C PRO A 27 -8.46 -12.21 7.96
N ASP A 28 -9.58 -12.40 8.65
CA ASP A 28 -10.61 -11.37 8.92
C ASP A 28 -10.51 -10.77 10.33
N GLY A 29 -9.41 -11.05 11.04
CA GLY A 29 -9.13 -10.52 12.37
C GLY A 29 -9.06 -8.99 12.41
N TYR A 30 -9.14 -8.40 13.61
CA TYR A 30 -9.13 -6.94 13.80
C TYR A 30 -7.95 -6.24 13.10
N MET A 31 -6.73 -6.78 13.24
CA MET A 31 -5.55 -6.20 12.62
C MET A 31 -5.57 -6.29 11.09
N SER A 32 -6.13 -7.36 10.53
CA SER A 32 -6.30 -7.48 9.08
C SER A 32 -7.29 -6.47 8.54
N ARG A 33 -8.44 -6.29 9.19
CA ARG A 33 -9.43 -5.26 8.80
C ARG A 33 -8.89 -3.85 8.94
N LEU A 34 -8.10 -3.59 9.99
CA LEU A 34 -7.41 -2.31 10.15
C LEU A 34 -6.42 -2.08 9.00
N ALA A 35 -5.66 -3.09 8.61
CA ALA A 35 -4.80 -3.03 7.44
C ALA A 35 -5.59 -2.78 6.15
N ASP A 36 -6.71 -3.46 5.94
CA ASP A 36 -7.57 -3.25 4.76
C ASP A 36 -8.09 -1.80 4.69
N ASN A 37 -8.53 -1.23 5.83
CA ASN A 37 -9.02 0.14 5.89
C ASN A 37 -7.91 1.17 5.58
N ILE A 38 -6.71 0.95 6.11
CA ILE A 38 -5.57 1.84 5.86
C ILE A 38 -5.11 1.73 4.39
N GLU A 39 -5.08 0.52 3.83
CA GLU A 39 -4.80 0.33 2.41
C GLU A 39 -5.82 1.06 1.53
N ALA A 40 -7.12 0.99 1.87
CA ALA A 40 -8.16 1.71 1.15
C ALA A 40 -7.99 3.23 1.24
N ALA A 41 -7.65 3.76 2.42
CA ALA A 41 -7.38 5.18 2.62
C ALA A 41 -6.17 5.65 1.79
N GLN A 42 -5.06 4.90 1.80
CA GLN A 42 -3.87 5.21 1.01
C GLN A 42 -4.14 5.21 -0.50
N LEU A 43 -4.95 4.27 -0.98
CA LEU A 43 -5.37 4.22 -2.39
C LEU A 43 -6.28 5.41 -2.74
N GLY A 44 -7.16 5.84 -1.83
CA GLY A 44 -7.98 7.03 -1.99
C GLY A 44 -7.13 8.30 -2.12
N THR A 45 -6.18 8.51 -1.19
CA THR A 45 -5.24 9.65 -1.25
C THR A 45 -4.42 9.64 -2.54
N ALA A 46 -3.97 8.47 -2.99
CA ALA A 46 -3.25 8.38 -4.27
C ALA A 46 -4.14 8.78 -5.46
N SER A 47 -5.42 8.42 -5.46
CA SER A 47 -6.37 8.82 -6.50
C SER A 47 -6.58 10.33 -6.52
N GLU A 48 -6.80 10.95 -5.37
CA GLU A 48 -6.99 12.39 -5.22
C GLU A 48 -5.75 13.17 -5.72
N LEU A 49 -4.54 12.73 -5.32
CA LEU A 49 -3.29 13.36 -5.77
C LEU A 49 -3.05 13.20 -7.27
N MET A 50 -3.50 12.09 -7.88
CA MET A 50 -3.40 11.90 -9.32
C MET A 50 -4.33 12.85 -10.09
N GLU A 51 -5.52 13.12 -9.56
CA GLU A 51 -6.45 14.11 -10.12
C GLU A 51 -5.85 15.52 -10.03
N GLU A 52 -5.37 15.92 -8.85
CA GLU A 52 -4.72 17.22 -8.63
C GLU A 52 -3.49 17.41 -9.54
N ALA A 53 -2.67 16.36 -9.69
CA ALA A 53 -1.52 16.40 -10.58
C ALA A 53 -1.91 16.52 -12.06
N SER A 54 -3.01 15.88 -12.48
CA SER A 54 -3.51 16.02 -13.84
C SER A 54 -3.96 17.45 -14.11
N GLU A 55 -4.71 18.05 -13.19
CA GLU A 55 -5.15 19.45 -13.30
C GLU A 55 -3.96 20.42 -13.32
N ALA A 56 -2.96 20.19 -12.48
CA ALA A 56 -1.74 21.00 -12.43
C ALA A 56 -0.93 20.93 -13.74
N ILE A 57 -0.83 19.75 -14.36
CA ILE A 57 -0.12 19.57 -15.65
C ILE A 57 -0.80 20.34 -16.78
N ASP A 58 -2.13 20.40 -16.78
CA ASP A 58 -2.91 21.10 -17.81
C ASP A 58 -3.00 22.62 -17.57
N ASN A 59 -2.64 23.09 -16.36
CA ASN A 59 -2.68 24.50 -15.99
C ASN A 59 -1.33 25.21 -16.22
N GLN A 60 -1.29 26.15 -17.16
CA GLN A 60 -0.09 26.93 -17.50
C GLN A 60 0.36 27.89 -16.40
N ASP A 61 -0.53 28.22 -15.46
CA ASP A 61 -0.24 29.12 -14.34
C ASP A 61 0.33 28.38 -13.12
N THR A 62 0.40 27.05 -13.13
CA THR A 62 0.97 26.29 -12.01
C THR A 62 2.45 26.58 -11.86
N SER A 63 2.83 27.00 -10.65
CA SER A 63 4.20 27.35 -10.32
C SER A 63 5.11 26.13 -10.19
N LEU A 64 6.42 26.34 -10.34
CA LEU A 64 7.41 25.29 -10.14
C LEU A 64 7.41 24.72 -8.70
N ASP A 65 7.06 25.55 -7.71
CA ASP A 65 7.03 25.11 -6.31
C ASP A 65 5.79 24.25 -6.02
N GLU A 66 4.64 24.56 -6.60
CA GLU A 66 3.45 23.69 -6.59
C GLU A 66 3.74 22.35 -7.27
N MET A 67 4.40 22.36 -8.43
CA MET A 67 4.82 21.14 -9.11
C MET A 67 5.77 20.28 -8.27
N ARG A 68 6.73 20.90 -7.58
CA ARG A 68 7.66 20.19 -6.67
C ARG A 68 6.95 19.62 -5.45
N TYR A 69 5.96 20.34 -4.93
CA TYR A 69 5.13 19.87 -3.84
C TYR A 69 4.33 18.63 -4.27
N LEU A 70 3.59 18.72 -5.39
CA LEU A 70 2.83 17.59 -5.94
C LEU A 70 3.71 16.38 -6.24
N ALA A 71 4.89 16.59 -6.82
CA ALA A 71 5.83 15.50 -7.08
C ALA A 71 6.29 14.78 -5.79
N ARG A 72 6.46 15.51 -4.67
CA ARG A 72 6.81 14.92 -3.37
C ARG A 72 5.65 14.11 -2.80
N GLU A 73 4.45 14.67 -2.81
CA GLU A 73 3.25 13.98 -2.31
C GLU A 73 2.95 12.73 -3.13
N LEU A 74 3.00 12.81 -4.46
CA LEU A 74 2.88 11.65 -5.35
C LEU A 74 3.95 10.59 -5.08
N THR A 75 5.19 10.97 -4.80
CA THR A 75 6.25 10.01 -4.45
C THR A 75 5.95 9.30 -3.14
N GLY A 76 5.37 10.00 -2.17
CA GLY A 76 4.87 9.44 -0.90
C GLY A 76 3.74 8.44 -1.14
N ALA A 77 2.69 8.86 -1.86
CA ALA A 77 1.55 8.03 -2.18
C ALA A 77 1.95 6.79 -2.99
N LEU A 78 2.85 6.92 -3.98
CA LEU A 78 3.33 5.79 -4.77
C LEU A 78 4.09 4.76 -3.91
N ARG A 79 4.85 5.21 -2.90
CA ARG A 79 5.52 4.31 -1.95
C ARG A 79 4.51 3.48 -1.16
N ASP A 80 3.43 4.12 -0.73
CA ASP A 80 2.35 3.46 -0.01
C ASP A 80 1.63 2.45 -0.91
N VAL A 81 1.24 2.86 -2.14
CA VAL A 81 0.62 1.97 -3.13
C VAL A 81 1.52 0.78 -3.46
N TYR A 82 2.83 1.01 -3.65
CA TYR A 82 3.80 -0.06 -3.88
C TYR A 82 3.85 -1.07 -2.72
N ARG A 83 3.74 -0.57 -1.48
CA ARG A 83 3.69 -1.41 -0.28
C ARG A 83 2.42 -2.25 -0.23
N VAL A 84 1.27 -1.66 -0.53
CA VAL A 84 -0.02 -2.37 -0.63
C VAL A 84 0.05 -3.46 -1.70
N ALA A 85 0.51 -3.12 -2.90
CA ALA A 85 0.65 -4.05 -4.02
C ALA A 85 1.61 -5.21 -3.68
N THR A 86 2.72 -4.93 -3.00
CA THR A 86 3.67 -5.94 -2.53
C THR A 86 3.03 -6.88 -1.51
N SER A 87 2.27 -6.33 -0.54
CA SER A 87 1.55 -7.12 0.45
C SER A 87 0.53 -8.06 -0.19
N ARG A 88 -0.34 -7.52 -1.05
CA ARG A 88 -1.39 -8.29 -1.74
C ARG A 88 -0.82 -9.30 -2.73
N GLY A 89 0.26 -8.97 -3.43
CA GLY A 89 0.96 -9.89 -4.32
C GLY A 89 1.54 -11.10 -3.59
N ARG A 90 2.14 -10.90 -2.41
CA ARG A 90 2.62 -11.99 -1.54
C ARG A 90 1.47 -12.85 -1.02
N LEU A 91 0.40 -12.24 -0.54
CA LEU A 91 -0.80 -12.96 -0.09
C LEU A 91 -1.40 -13.83 -1.21
N ARG A 92 -1.49 -13.30 -2.45
CA ARG A 92 -1.94 -14.09 -3.61
C ARG A 92 -1.01 -15.29 -3.89
N ALA A 93 0.30 -15.08 -3.86
CA ALA A 93 1.27 -16.15 -4.09
C ALA A 93 1.24 -17.24 -3.01
N THR A 94 0.98 -16.89 -1.75
CA THR A 94 0.82 -17.86 -0.65
C THR A 94 -0.54 -18.55 -0.65
N SER A 95 -1.57 -17.90 -1.20
CA SER A 95 -2.93 -18.44 -1.31
C SER A 95 -3.13 -19.35 -2.52
N ASP A 96 -2.20 -19.36 -3.49
CA ASP A 96 -2.27 -20.24 -4.66
C ASP A 96 -1.78 -21.66 -4.31
N PRO A 97 -2.68 -22.66 -4.19
CA PRO A 97 -2.30 -24.02 -3.83
C PRO A 97 -1.41 -24.70 -4.89
N ARG A 98 -1.30 -24.16 -6.12
CA ARG A 98 -0.45 -24.72 -7.18
C ARG A 98 1.04 -24.43 -7.05
N ARG A 99 1.43 -23.53 -6.13
CA ARG A 99 2.83 -23.09 -5.95
C ARG A 99 3.47 -23.57 -4.64
N SER A 100 2.72 -24.26 -3.79
CA SER A 100 3.17 -24.73 -2.46
C SER A 100 3.82 -26.13 -2.48
N ALA A 101 3.96 -26.75 -3.66
CA ALA A 101 4.53 -28.08 -3.82
C ALA A 101 5.71 -28.06 -4.80
N TYR A 102 6.85 -27.50 -4.38
CA TYR A 102 8.20 -27.83 -4.88
C TYR A 102 9.24 -27.43 -3.83
#